data_AF-A0A353DNU2-F1
#
_entry.id   AF-A0A353DNU2-F1
#
_cell.length_a   1.000
_cell.length_b   1.000
_cell.length_c   1.000
_cell.angle_alpha   90.00
_cell.angle_beta   90.00
_cell.angle_gamma   90.00
#
_symmetry.space_group_name_H-M   'P 1'
#
loop_
_entity.id
_entity.type
_entity.pdbx_description
1 polymer ?
#
loop_
_entity_poly.entity_id
_entity_poly.type
_entity_poly.pdbx_seq_one_letter_code
_entity_poly.pdbx_strand_id
1 'polypeptide(L)'
;YELIFVNDDSPDNIWAKIQTLAATDPHVKAISLRRNFGYDSALMAGLNYVRYPYVVIMDDDLQHAPEDIPLLLTEIEKGFDVVYGNFLVKKQSLVKNLGSWFVGKLAQLIVNKPAHLQITSYKILRQEIAKGIVKYGGPYPYIDGLIFQMTSSINRVMVTHHERAKDRGGHGIFKSMRILLNFCTTFSILPLRIAILLGLLISSSAGVFSIGLVIV
;
A
#
# COMPACT_ATOMS: atom_id res chain seq x y z
N TYR A 1 9.24 21.05 -10.54
CA TYR A 1 8.78 19.88 -9.77
C TYR A 1 8.59 20.30 -8.32
N GLU A 2 8.04 19.45 -7.46
CA GLU A 2 8.07 19.65 -6.00
C GLU A 2 8.44 18.34 -5.31
N LEU A 3 9.11 18.45 -4.17
CA LEU A 3 9.43 17.33 -3.29
C LEU A 3 8.66 17.52 -1.99
N ILE A 4 7.83 16.55 -1.62
CA ILE A 4 7.06 16.58 -0.38
C ILE A 4 7.61 15.50 0.54
N PHE A 5 8.36 15.91 1.56
CA PHE A 5 8.82 15.01 2.60
C PHE A 5 7.79 14.93 3.72
N VAL A 6 7.42 13.71 4.11
CA VAL A 6 6.53 13.45 5.23
C VAL A 6 7.30 12.69 6.31
N ASN A 7 7.56 13.35 7.43
CA ASN A 7 8.15 12.75 8.61
C ASN A 7 7.06 12.09 9.47
N ASP A 8 7.06 10.76 9.56
CA ASP A 8 6.13 9.96 10.37
C ASP A 8 6.68 9.68 11.77
N ASP A 9 7.01 10.76 12.49
CA ASP A 9 7.57 10.70 13.85
C ASP A 9 8.86 9.87 13.94
N SER A 10 9.80 10.15 13.03
CA SER A 10 11.11 9.49 13.07
C SER A 10 11.86 9.87 14.35
N PRO A 11 12.51 8.91 15.04
CA PRO A 11 13.18 9.13 16.31
C PRO A 11 14.50 9.91 16.19
N ASP A 12 14.99 10.10 14.96
CA ASP A 12 16.28 10.72 14.66
C ASP A 12 16.14 12.23 14.37
N ASN A 13 17.27 12.94 14.26
CA ASN A 13 17.33 14.36 13.87
C ASN A 13 16.96 14.61 12.38
N ILE A 14 16.16 13.71 11.78
CA ILE A 14 15.71 13.76 10.39
C ILE A 14 14.80 14.97 10.17
N TRP A 15 13.88 15.24 11.11
CA TRP A 15 12.97 16.36 10.97
C TRP A 15 13.69 17.71 10.84
N ALA A 16 14.70 17.96 11.69
CA ALA A 16 15.48 19.19 11.60
C ALA A 16 16.21 19.33 10.25
N LYS A 17 16.74 18.23 9.69
CA LYS A 17 17.37 18.23 8.36
C LYS A 17 16.37 18.57 7.26
N ILE A 18 15.17 17.99 7.31
CA ILE A 18 14.10 18.27 6.35
C ILE A 18 13.67 19.75 6.46
N GLN A 19 13.58 20.30 7.67
CA GLN A 19 13.26 21.72 7.87
C GLN A 19 14.32 22.64 7.27
N THR A 20 15.60 22.36 7.51
CA THR A 20 16.71 23.12 6.91
C THR A 20 16.64 23.07 5.39
N LEU A 21 16.42 21.88 4.82
CA LEU A 21 16.31 21.71 3.38
C LEU A 21 15.14 22.50 2.80
N ALA A 22 13.96 22.43 3.42
CA ALA A 22 12.77 23.19 3.03
C ALA A 22 12.95 24.72 3.17
N ALA A 23 13.78 25.17 4.10
CA ALA A 23 14.11 26.59 4.25
C ALA A 23 15.05 27.09 3.15
N THR A 24 15.88 26.21 2.57
CA THR A 24 16.88 26.56 1.55
C THR A 24 16.44 26.29 0.12
N ASP A 25 15.50 25.38 -0.12
CA ASP A 25 15.03 24.99 -1.45
C ASP A 25 13.51 25.20 -1.60
N PRO A 26 13.06 26.14 -2.46
CA PRO A 26 11.63 26.41 -2.66
C PRO A 26 10.85 25.24 -3.30
N HIS A 27 11.53 24.25 -3.86
CA HIS A 27 10.88 23.04 -4.39
C HIS A 27 10.52 22.05 -3.29
N VAL A 28 11.05 22.22 -2.07
CA VAL A 28 10.91 21.27 -0.97
C VAL A 28 9.83 21.71 0.00
N LYS A 29 8.90 20.80 0.30
CA LYS A 29 7.87 20.93 1.33
C LYS A 29 8.09 19.88 2.40
N ALA A 30 7.92 20.30 3.65
CA ALA A 30 8.12 19.47 4.82
C ALA A 30 6.80 19.33 5.59
N ILE A 31 6.37 18.09 5.83
CA ILE A 31 5.21 17.76 6.66
C ILE A 31 5.71 16.87 7.79
N SER A 32 5.34 17.17 9.03
CA SER A 32 5.64 16.30 10.17
C SER A 32 4.35 15.88 10.85
N LEU A 33 4.18 14.56 11.00
CA LEU A 33 3.09 13.99 11.76
C LEU A 33 3.42 14.02 13.25
N ARG A 34 2.38 14.17 14.08
CA ARG A 34 2.53 14.34 15.54
C ARG A 34 2.88 13.05 16.29
N ARG A 35 2.78 11.91 15.64
CA ARG A 35 3.13 10.56 16.13
C ARG A 35 3.28 9.64 14.92
N ASN A 36 3.79 8.43 15.14
CA ASN A 36 3.85 7.41 14.09
C ASN A 36 2.44 6.89 13.72
N PHE A 37 1.99 7.16 12.50
CA PHE A 37 0.72 6.67 11.93
C PHE A 37 0.91 5.56 10.89
N GLY A 38 2.15 5.28 10.49
CA GLY A 38 2.51 4.28 9.50
C GLY A 38 2.52 4.80 8.07
N TYR A 39 3.07 3.97 7.18
CA TYR A 39 3.40 4.30 5.80
C TYR A 39 2.23 4.88 4.98
N ASP A 40 1.11 4.17 4.88
CA ASP A 40 -0.02 4.62 4.07
C ASP A 40 -0.64 5.93 4.61
N SER A 41 -0.66 6.13 5.93
CA SER A 41 -1.14 7.37 6.55
C SER A 41 -0.21 8.55 6.26
N ALA A 42 1.11 8.32 6.28
CA ALA A 42 2.10 9.32 5.89
C ALA A 42 1.98 9.68 4.40
N LEU A 43 1.79 8.69 3.53
CA LEU A 43 1.50 8.94 2.11
C LEU A 43 0.22 9.76 1.93
N MET A 44 -0.87 9.43 2.62
CA MET A 44 -2.10 10.22 2.60
C MET A 44 -1.84 11.68 2.97
N ALA A 45 -1.02 11.95 3.98
CA ALA A 45 -0.66 13.31 4.38
C ALA A 45 0.08 14.04 3.25
N GLY A 46 1.05 13.39 2.58
CA GLY A 46 1.77 13.96 1.44
C GLY A 46 0.88 14.21 0.22
N LEU A 47 0.05 13.22 -0.12
CA LEU A 47 -0.88 13.27 -1.26
C LEU A 47 -1.90 14.40 -1.13
N ASN A 48 -2.24 14.85 0.08
CA ASN A 48 -3.14 16.00 0.28
C ASN A 48 -2.56 17.33 -0.25
N TYR A 49 -1.23 17.43 -0.44
CA TYR A 49 -0.56 18.67 -0.83
C TYR A 49 -0.04 18.68 -2.27
N VAL A 50 -0.27 17.61 -3.04
CA VAL A 50 0.25 17.47 -4.42
C VAL A 50 -0.48 18.39 -5.40
N ARG A 51 0.28 19.12 -6.23
CA ARG A 51 -0.28 20.14 -7.14
C ARG A 51 -0.03 19.88 -8.61
N TYR A 52 0.94 19.04 -8.95
CA TYR A 52 1.33 18.77 -10.33
C TYR A 52 0.55 17.62 -10.97
N PRO A 53 0.46 17.55 -12.32
CA PRO A 53 -0.29 16.52 -13.04
C PRO A 53 0.16 15.08 -12.79
N TYR A 54 1.44 14.90 -12.48
CA TYR A 54 2.05 13.61 -12.18
C TYR A 54 2.63 13.62 -10.77
N VAL A 55 2.38 12.55 -10.03
CA VAL A 55 2.83 12.36 -8.65
C VAL A 55 3.67 11.09 -8.61
N VAL A 56 4.93 11.21 -8.18
CA VAL A 56 5.80 10.07 -7.93
C VAL A 56 5.83 9.80 -6.44
N ILE A 57 5.59 8.54 -6.06
CA ILE A 57 5.78 8.03 -4.70
C ILE A 57 7.07 7.22 -4.71
N MET A 58 7.95 7.51 -3.76
CA MET A 58 9.28 6.92 -3.65
C MET A 58 9.69 6.87 -2.18
N ASP A 59 10.34 5.79 -1.76
CA ASP A 59 10.91 5.67 -0.41
C ASP A 59 12.27 6.40 -0.31
N ASP A 60 12.70 6.72 0.91
CA ASP A 60 13.92 7.46 1.23
C ASP A 60 15.16 6.56 1.49
N ASP A 61 15.03 5.25 1.25
CA ASP A 61 16.05 4.25 1.57
C ASP A 61 17.11 4.03 0.46
N LEU A 62 17.09 4.89 -0.56
CA LEU A 62 17.96 4.87 -1.74
C LEU A 62 17.88 3.58 -2.57
N GLN A 63 16.88 2.72 -2.35
CA GLN A 63 16.65 1.57 -3.23
C GLN A 63 16.10 1.99 -4.58
N HIS A 64 15.36 3.10 -4.60
CA HIS A 64 14.76 3.70 -5.78
C HIS A 64 15.67 4.79 -6.32
N ALA A 65 16.12 4.65 -7.55
CA ALA A 65 16.91 5.65 -8.24
C ALA A 65 16.00 6.77 -8.78
N PRO A 66 16.16 8.04 -8.35
CA PRO A 66 15.43 9.17 -8.94
C PRO A 66 15.68 9.31 -10.45
N GLU A 67 16.80 8.78 -10.95
CA GLU A 67 17.16 8.71 -12.36
C GLU A 67 16.20 7.84 -13.19
N ASP A 68 15.42 6.96 -12.54
CA ASP A 68 14.40 6.14 -13.20
C ASP A 68 13.04 6.86 -13.34
N ILE A 69 12.84 8.05 -12.74
CA ILE A 69 11.60 8.83 -12.85
C ILE A 69 11.21 9.13 -14.31
N PRO A 70 12.13 9.50 -15.22
CA PRO A 70 11.81 9.70 -16.63
C PRO A 70 11.23 8.46 -17.33
N LEU A 71 11.62 7.25 -16.90
CA LEU A 71 11.06 6.00 -17.44
C LEU A 71 9.59 5.84 -17.04
N LEU A 72 9.29 6.12 -15.76
CA LEU A 72 7.93 6.13 -15.24
C LEU A 72 7.06 7.17 -15.96
N LEU A 73 7.62 8.36 -16.19
CA LEU A 73 6.94 9.45 -16.88
C LEU A 73 6.62 9.11 -18.34
N THR A 74 7.59 8.57 -19.07
CA THR A 74 7.41 8.14 -20.46
C THR A 74 6.30 7.10 -20.59
N GLU A 75 6.19 6.19 -19.61
CA GLU A 75 5.15 5.17 -19.63
C GLU A 75 3.78 5.74 -19.29
N ILE A 76 3.63 6.56 -18.24
CA ILE A 76 2.31 7.09 -17.86
C ILE A 76 1.75 8.03 -18.93
N GLU A 77 2.62 8.70 -19.69
CA GLU A 77 2.24 9.55 -20.84
C GLU A 77 1.62 8.76 -22.00
N LYS A 78 1.77 7.43 -22.05
CA LYS A 78 1.06 6.56 -23.01
C LYS A 78 -0.44 6.43 -22.72
N GLY A 79 -0.94 7.03 -21.63
CA GLY A 79 -2.36 7.06 -21.28
C GLY A 79 -2.73 6.20 -20.08
N PHE A 80 -1.76 5.68 -19.32
CA PHE A 80 -2.04 4.97 -18.07
C PHE A 80 -2.37 5.94 -16.94
N ASP A 81 -3.13 5.47 -15.95
CA ASP A 81 -3.46 6.24 -14.74
C ASP A 81 -2.39 6.06 -13.65
N VAL A 82 -1.82 4.84 -13.58
CA VAL A 82 -0.77 4.47 -12.63
C VAL A 82 0.27 3.59 -13.32
N VAL A 83 1.55 3.85 -13.05
CA VAL A 83 2.66 2.99 -13.49
C VAL A 83 3.53 2.63 -12.30
N TYR A 84 3.78 1.34 -12.12
CA TYR A 84 4.66 0.81 -11.07
C TYR A 84 6.08 0.60 -11.58
N GLY A 85 7.07 0.97 -10.76
CA GLY A 85 8.47 0.62 -10.96
C GLY A 85 8.72 -0.78 -10.40
N ASN A 86 8.93 -1.75 -11.29
CA ASN A 86 9.22 -3.13 -10.94
C ASN A 86 10.71 -3.42 -10.97
N PHE A 87 11.17 -4.19 -10.00
CA PHE A 87 12.56 -4.62 -9.88
C PHE A 87 12.76 -6.06 -10.37
N LEU A 88 13.97 -6.38 -10.83
CA LEU A 88 14.35 -7.76 -11.08
C LEU A 88 14.38 -8.55 -9.77
N VAL A 89 13.45 -9.48 -9.62
CA VAL A 89 13.27 -10.25 -8.38
C VAL A 89 14.41 -11.25 -8.18
N LYS A 90 15.15 -11.15 -7.05
CA LYS A 90 16.02 -12.23 -6.55
C LYS A 90 15.18 -13.36 -5.94
N LYS A 91 15.62 -14.62 -6.08
CA LYS A 91 14.95 -15.80 -5.51
C LYS A 91 14.76 -15.68 -4.00
N GLN A 92 13.51 -15.70 -3.53
CA GLN A 92 13.15 -15.76 -2.10
C GLN A 92 12.84 -17.20 -1.65
N SER A 93 12.83 -17.42 -0.33
CA SER A 93 12.50 -18.72 0.27
C SER A 93 11.06 -19.16 -0.01
N LEU A 94 10.82 -20.48 -0.09
CA LEU A 94 9.52 -21.06 -0.47
C LEU A 94 8.36 -20.59 0.44
N VAL A 95 8.60 -20.42 1.74
CA VAL A 95 7.59 -19.94 2.70
C VAL A 95 7.18 -18.49 2.42
N LYS A 96 8.15 -17.62 2.08
CA LYS A 96 7.86 -16.23 1.69
C LYS A 96 7.10 -16.17 0.36
N ASN A 97 7.41 -17.07 -0.57
CA ASN A 97 6.71 -17.15 -1.85
C ASN A 97 5.24 -17.57 -1.68
N LEU A 98 4.94 -18.54 -0.80
CA LEU A 98 3.57 -18.96 -0.51
C LEU A 98 2.73 -17.86 0.15
N GLY A 99 3.30 -17.17 1.15
CA GLY A 99 2.62 -16.05 1.80
C GLY A 99 2.30 -14.92 0.83
N SER A 100 3.29 -14.52 0.02
CA SER A 100 3.11 -13.50 -1.02
C SER A 100 2.09 -13.90 -2.08
N TRP A 101 2.07 -15.18 -2.48
CA TRP A 101 1.06 -15.69 -3.41
C TRP A 101 -0.35 -15.62 -2.82
N PHE A 102 -0.53 -16.00 -1.55
CA PHE A 102 -1.83 -15.96 -0.88
C PHE A 102 -2.37 -14.53 -0.76
N VAL A 103 -1.55 -13.60 -0.28
CA VAL A 103 -1.91 -12.17 -0.22
C VAL A 103 -2.21 -11.63 -1.61
N GLY A 104 -1.41 -11.99 -2.61
CA GLY A 104 -1.63 -11.61 -4.00
C GLY A 104 -2.96 -12.12 -4.57
N LYS A 105 -3.36 -13.34 -4.22
CA LYS A 105 -4.67 -13.92 -4.59
C LYS A 105 -5.83 -13.24 -3.88
N LEU A 106 -5.69 -12.94 -2.60
CA LEU A 106 -6.70 -12.15 -1.88
C LEU A 106 -6.86 -10.76 -2.49
N ALA A 107 -5.77 -10.09 -2.86
CA ALA A 107 -5.84 -8.81 -3.55
C ALA A 107 -6.50 -8.92 -4.94
N GLN A 108 -6.26 -10.00 -5.68
CA GLN A 108 -6.99 -10.26 -6.94
C GLN A 108 -8.50 -10.39 -6.71
N LEU A 109 -8.91 -11.10 -5.66
CA LEU A 109 -10.32 -11.35 -5.37
C LEU A 109 -11.05 -10.15 -4.75
N ILE A 110 -10.38 -9.41 -3.87
CA ILE A 110 -11.01 -8.35 -3.07
C ILE A 110 -11.02 -7.02 -3.80
N VAL A 111 -9.90 -6.67 -4.45
CA VAL A 111 -9.72 -5.34 -5.08
C VAL A 111 -9.45 -5.46 -6.58
N ASN A 112 -9.71 -6.61 -7.21
CA ASN A 112 -9.50 -6.81 -8.65
C ASN A 112 -8.07 -6.47 -9.13
N LYS A 113 -7.07 -6.67 -8.27
CA LYS A 113 -5.67 -6.39 -8.61
C LYS A 113 -5.25 -7.16 -9.86
N PRO A 114 -4.61 -6.54 -10.88
CA PRO A 114 -4.08 -7.26 -12.03
C PRO A 114 -3.08 -8.36 -11.62
N ALA A 115 -3.21 -9.55 -12.20
CA ALA A 115 -2.43 -10.72 -11.80
C ALA A 115 -0.92 -10.58 -12.10
N HIS A 116 -0.58 -9.91 -13.19
CA HIS A 116 0.80 -9.67 -13.62
C HIS A 116 1.48 -8.53 -12.85
N LEU A 117 0.72 -7.74 -12.08
CA LEU A 117 1.22 -6.57 -11.39
C LEU A 117 1.84 -6.96 -10.05
N GLN A 118 3.10 -6.59 -9.86
CA GLN A 118 3.75 -6.62 -8.56
C GLN A 118 3.64 -5.23 -7.94
N ILE A 119 3.09 -5.18 -6.73
CA ILE A 119 2.96 -3.92 -5.99
C ILE A 119 4.34 -3.55 -5.43
N THR A 120 4.77 -2.33 -5.72
CA THR A 120 5.97 -1.71 -5.15
C THR A 120 5.59 -0.34 -4.59
N SER A 121 6.41 0.19 -3.69
CA SER A 121 6.29 1.56 -3.19
C SER A 121 6.62 2.59 -4.27
N TYR A 122 7.52 2.26 -5.20
CA TYR A 122 7.93 3.14 -6.29
C TYR A 122 6.94 3.13 -7.45
N LYS A 123 6.20 4.22 -7.60
CA LYS A 123 5.15 4.36 -8.61
C LYS A 123 4.91 5.82 -8.99
N ILE A 124 4.40 6.02 -10.19
CA ILE A 124 3.87 7.30 -10.67
C ILE A 124 2.36 7.16 -10.87
N LEU A 125 1.62 8.20 -10.55
CA LEU A 125 0.17 8.26 -10.74
C LEU A 125 -0.26 9.65 -11.22
N ARG A 126 -1.39 9.71 -11.93
CA ARG A 126 -2.05 10.98 -12.26
C ARG A 126 -2.53 11.68 -11.00
N GLN A 127 -2.49 13.01 -11.01
CA GLN A 127 -2.98 13.84 -9.91
C GLN A 127 -4.44 13.52 -9.55
N GLU A 128 -5.27 13.20 -10.55
CA GLU A 128 -6.67 12.86 -10.37
C GLU A 128 -6.85 11.62 -9.49
N ILE A 129 -6.00 10.59 -9.69
CA ILE A 129 -5.95 9.40 -8.84
C ILE A 129 -5.51 9.78 -7.42
N ALA A 130 -4.45 10.59 -7.28
CA ALA A 130 -3.99 11.07 -5.97
C ALA A 130 -5.09 11.82 -5.20
N LYS A 131 -5.81 12.73 -5.89
CA LYS A 131 -6.94 13.49 -5.35
C LYS A 131 -8.15 12.62 -5.04
N GLY A 132 -8.34 11.52 -5.78
CA GLY A 132 -9.34 10.51 -5.47
C GLY A 132 -9.02 9.79 -4.17
N ILE A 133 -7.78 9.30 -4.04
CA ILE A 133 -7.29 8.54 -2.87
C ILE A 133 -7.49 9.31 -1.57
N VAL A 134 -7.12 10.60 -1.53
CA VAL A 134 -7.22 11.42 -0.30
C VAL A 134 -8.66 11.68 0.17
N LYS A 135 -9.69 11.39 -0.64
CA LYS A 135 -11.10 11.45 -0.20
C LYS A 135 -11.48 10.31 0.72
N TYR A 136 -10.66 9.26 0.80
CA TYR A 136 -10.89 8.17 1.73
C TYR A 136 -10.74 8.65 3.19
N GLY A 137 -11.85 8.61 3.94
CA GLY A 137 -11.91 9.02 5.34
C GLY A 137 -11.89 7.87 6.35
N GLY A 138 -11.57 6.65 5.93
CA GLY A 138 -11.54 5.49 6.82
C GLY A 138 -10.26 5.45 7.70
N PRO A 139 -10.28 4.69 8.80
CA PRO A 139 -9.22 4.72 9.82
C PRO A 139 -7.91 4.05 9.38
N TYR A 140 -7.96 3.17 8.38
CA TYR A 140 -6.80 2.43 7.89
C TYR A 140 -6.71 2.58 6.37
N PRO A 141 -6.00 3.59 5.86
CA PRO A 141 -5.76 3.71 4.42
C PRO A 141 -4.84 2.57 3.97
N TYR A 142 -5.08 2.10 2.74
CA TYR A 142 -4.16 1.23 2.03
C TYR A 142 -4.12 1.72 0.59
N ILE A 143 -3.05 2.43 0.24
CA ILE A 143 -3.00 3.26 -0.97
C ILE A 143 -3.23 2.42 -2.22
N ASP A 144 -2.58 1.26 -2.32
CA ASP A 144 -2.72 0.38 -3.49
C ASP A 144 -4.14 -0.20 -3.60
N GLY A 145 -4.79 -0.54 -2.49
CA GLY A 145 -6.18 -1.00 -2.51
C GLY A 145 -7.14 0.09 -3.02
N LEU A 146 -6.92 1.34 -2.63
CA LEU A 146 -7.69 2.49 -3.11
C LEU A 146 -7.45 2.74 -4.60
N ILE A 147 -6.20 2.60 -5.07
CA ILE A 147 -5.87 2.69 -6.50
C ILE A 147 -6.69 1.67 -7.30
N PHE A 148 -6.71 0.40 -6.89
CA PHE A 148 -7.42 -0.64 -7.62
C PHE A 148 -8.95 -0.50 -7.58
N GLN A 149 -9.49 0.24 -6.62
CA GLN A 149 -10.92 0.61 -6.62
C GLN A 149 -11.23 1.78 -7.56
N MET A 150 -10.23 2.59 -7.92
CA MET A 150 -10.42 3.80 -8.72
C MET A 150 -10.12 3.59 -10.20
N THR A 151 -9.17 2.74 -10.55
CA THR A 151 -8.77 2.55 -11.95
C THR A 151 -8.28 1.13 -12.25
N SER A 152 -8.52 0.68 -13.48
CA SER A 152 -7.90 -0.49 -14.10
C SER A 152 -6.80 -0.15 -15.10
N SER A 153 -6.57 1.14 -15.40
CA SER A 153 -5.56 1.62 -16.34
C SER A 153 -4.18 1.67 -15.67
N ILE A 154 -3.58 0.50 -15.50
CA ILE A 154 -2.34 0.33 -14.74
C ILE A 154 -1.31 -0.42 -15.58
N ASN A 155 -0.07 0.09 -15.60
CA ASN A 155 1.06 -0.61 -16.20
C ASN A 155 2.27 -0.70 -15.26
N ARG A 156 3.35 -1.31 -15.73
CA ARG A 156 4.63 -1.40 -15.04
C ARG A 156 5.81 -1.17 -15.99
N VAL A 157 6.90 -0.65 -15.45
CA VAL A 157 8.19 -0.56 -16.12
C VAL A 157 9.27 -1.23 -15.28
N MET A 158 10.29 -1.76 -15.94
CA MET A 158 11.45 -2.31 -15.25
C MET A 158 12.41 -1.17 -14.89
N VAL A 159 12.79 -1.09 -13.62
CA VAL A 159 13.68 -0.07 -13.06
C VAL A 159 14.88 -0.72 -12.38
N THR A 160 15.95 0.04 -12.17
CA THR A 160 17.18 -0.46 -11.59
C THR A 160 17.01 -0.60 -10.07
N HIS A 161 17.35 -1.75 -9.49
CA HIS A 161 17.26 -1.94 -8.04
C HIS A 161 18.65 -1.82 -7.40
N HIS A 162 18.82 -0.84 -6.51
CA HIS A 162 20.03 -0.75 -5.69
C HIS A 162 19.90 -1.60 -4.43
N GLU A 163 20.97 -2.26 -4.00
CA GLU A 163 20.97 -3.01 -2.74
C GLU A 163 20.87 -2.06 -1.55
N ARG A 164 20.09 -2.43 -0.53
CA ARG A 164 19.87 -1.59 0.66
C ARG A 164 21.20 -1.40 1.41
N ALA A 165 21.56 -0.15 1.72
CA ALA A 165 22.78 0.14 2.50
C ALA A 165 22.72 -0.33 3.97
N LYS A 166 21.52 -0.61 4.51
CA LYS A 166 21.32 -1.14 5.87
C LYS A 166 20.11 -2.08 5.91
N ASP A 167 20.37 -3.37 6.16
CA ASP A 167 19.33 -4.35 6.46
C ASP A 167 18.88 -4.18 7.91
N ARG A 168 17.65 -3.66 8.12
CA ARG A 168 16.93 -3.80 9.38
C ARG A 168 15.53 -4.35 9.14
N GLY A 169 15.32 -5.57 9.61
CA GLY A 169 14.02 -6.08 10.08
C GLY A 169 13.03 -6.53 9.00
N GLY A 170 12.92 -7.85 8.80
CA GLY A 170 11.73 -8.43 8.22
C GLY A 170 10.49 -8.20 9.10
N HIS A 171 9.33 -7.98 8.49
CA HIS A 171 8.08 -7.85 9.21
C HIS A 171 7.77 -9.15 9.97
N GLY A 172 7.55 -9.06 11.28
CA GLY A 172 7.12 -10.21 12.08
C GLY A 172 5.76 -10.74 11.62
N ILE A 173 5.55 -12.05 11.71
CA ILE A 173 4.35 -12.77 11.21
C ILE A 173 3.05 -12.13 11.74
N PHE A 174 3.01 -11.74 13.02
CA PHE A 174 1.86 -11.07 13.62
C PHE A 174 1.55 -9.71 12.99
N LYS A 175 2.57 -8.92 12.65
CA LYS A 175 2.39 -7.63 11.97
C LYS A 175 1.81 -7.84 10.58
N SER A 176 2.32 -8.83 9.83
CA SER A 176 1.81 -9.20 8.52
C SER A 176 0.35 -9.69 8.57
N MET A 177 -0.02 -10.49 9.57
CA MET A 177 -1.40 -10.97 9.77
C MET A 177 -2.36 -9.81 10.08
N ARG A 178 -1.94 -8.87 10.94
CA ARG A 178 -2.75 -7.68 11.25
C ARG A 178 -2.99 -6.81 10.01
N ILE A 179 -1.96 -6.62 9.17
CA ILE A 179 -2.09 -5.89 7.90
C ILE A 179 -3.10 -6.60 6.99
N LEU A 180 -3.02 -7.93 6.88
CA LEU A 180 -3.95 -8.70 6.06
C LEU A 180 -5.40 -8.61 6.56
N LEU A 181 -5.61 -8.70 7.88
CA LEU A 181 -6.93 -8.57 8.47
C LEU A 181 -7.53 -7.18 8.20
N ASN A 182 -6.75 -6.12 8.43
CA ASN A 182 -7.18 -4.74 8.13
C ASN A 182 -7.51 -4.55 6.64
N PHE A 183 -6.70 -5.12 5.74
CA PHE A 183 -6.98 -5.11 4.31
C PHE A 183 -8.31 -5.79 3.99
N CYS A 184 -8.52 -7.02 4.48
CA CYS A 184 -9.75 -7.75 4.23
C CYS A 184 -10.98 -7.05 4.79
N THR A 185 -10.92 -6.46 5.98
CA THR A 185 -12.08 -5.77 6.58
C THR A 185 -12.36 -4.42 5.94
N THR A 186 -11.33 -3.72 5.46
CA THR A 186 -11.48 -2.41 4.81
C THR A 186 -12.05 -2.55 3.40
N PHE A 187 -11.58 -3.53 2.63
CA PHE A 187 -11.92 -3.66 1.21
C PHE A 187 -12.92 -4.77 0.92
N SER A 188 -13.32 -5.58 1.92
CA SER A 188 -14.23 -6.70 1.70
C SER A 188 -15.25 -6.89 2.81
N ILE A 189 -16.47 -7.20 2.40
CA ILE A 189 -17.51 -7.78 3.27
C ILE A 189 -17.39 -9.30 3.41
N LEU A 190 -16.43 -9.92 2.73
CA LEU A 190 -16.24 -11.38 2.74
C LEU A 190 -16.02 -11.96 4.14
N PRO A 191 -15.18 -11.36 5.02
CA PRO A 191 -15.01 -11.88 6.38
C PRO A 191 -16.33 -11.91 7.17
N LEU A 192 -17.15 -10.87 6.99
CA LEU A 192 -18.47 -10.77 7.62
C LEU A 192 -19.42 -11.85 7.08
N ARG A 193 -19.47 -12.07 5.77
CA ARG A 193 -20.29 -13.12 5.15
C ARG A 193 -19.90 -14.52 5.64
N ILE A 194 -18.60 -14.79 5.76
CA ILE A 194 -18.10 -16.06 6.30
C ILE A 194 -18.52 -16.23 7.77
N ALA A 195 -18.37 -15.19 8.58
CA ALA A 195 -18.78 -15.21 9.98
C ALA A 195 -20.29 -15.49 10.15
N ILE A 196 -21.13 -14.86 9.32
CA ILE A 196 -22.58 -15.10 9.31
C ILE A 196 -22.90 -16.55 8.94
N LEU A 197 -22.28 -17.08 7.87
CA LEU A 197 -22.53 -18.45 7.41
C LEU A 197 -22.07 -19.49 8.44
N LEU A 198 -20.91 -19.31 9.06
CA LEU A 198 -20.43 -20.17 10.15
C LEU A 198 -21.37 -20.10 11.37
N GLY A 199 -21.81 -18.90 11.75
CA GLY A 199 -22.76 -18.71 12.85
C GLY A 199 -24.07 -19.44 12.61
N LEU A 200 -24.63 -19.37 11.40
CA LEU A 200 -25.84 -20.09 11.01
C LEU A 200 -25.64 -21.61 11.05
N LEU A 201 -24.49 -22.12 10.59
CA LEU A 201 -24.18 -23.55 10.63
C LEU A 201 -24.06 -24.07 12.07
N ILE A 202 -23.36 -23.33 12.94
CA ILE A 202 -23.20 -23.67 14.36
C ILE A 202 -24.54 -23.62 15.09
N SER A 203 -25.36 -22.59 14.85
CA SER A 203 -26.68 -22.48 15.46
C SER A 203 -27.62 -23.60 15.00
N SER A 204 -27.55 -23.98 13.72
CA SER A 204 -28.37 -25.05 13.17
C SER A 204 -27.97 -26.42 13.73
N SER A 205 -26.67 -26.70 13.84
CA SER A 205 -26.18 -27.96 14.42
C SER A 205 -26.50 -28.08 15.90
N ALA A 206 -26.36 -26.99 16.67
CA ALA A 206 -26.76 -26.93 18.07
C ALA A 206 -28.27 -27.14 18.24
N GLY A 207 -29.09 -26.58 17.34
CA GLY A 207 -30.53 -26.79 17.31
C GLY A 207 -30.91 -28.26 17.10
N VAL A 208 -30.31 -28.92 16.11
CA VAL A 208 -30.54 -30.35 15.82
C VAL A 208 -30.10 -31.22 17.01
N PHE A 209 -28.94 -30.94 17.60
CA PHE A 209 -28.44 -31.66 18.77
C PHE A 209 -29.38 -31.52 19.98
N SER A 210 -29.89 -30.31 20.22
CA SER A 210 -30.82 -30.03 21.32
C SER A 210 -32.15 -30.76 21.15
N ILE A 211 -32.68 -30.82 19.92
CA ILE A 211 -33.89 -31.60 19.61
C ILE A 211 -33.66 -33.11 19.87
N GLY A 212 -32.50 -33.63 19.46
CA GLY A 212 -32.12 -35.02 19.71
C GLY A 212 -32.05 -35.37 21.20
N LEU A 213 -31.56 -34.46 22.04
CA LEU A 213 -31.51 -34.66 23.50
C LEU A 213 -32.89 -34.66 24.18
N VAL A 214 -33.91 -34.01 23.60
CA VAL A 214 -35.27 -33.97 24.17
C VAL A 214 -36.07 -35.21 23.81
N ILE A 215 -35.74 -35.87 22.69
CA ILE A 215 -36.46 -37.04 22.18
C ILE A 215 -35.98 -38.36 22.83
N VAL A 216 -34.76 -38.37 23.36
CA VAL A 216 -34.14 -39.52 24.08
C VAL A 216 -34.44 -39.44 25.56
#